data_AF-A0A932R6D0-F1
#
_entry.id   AF-A0A932R6D0-F1
#
_cell.length_a   1.000
_cell.length_b   1.000
_cell.length_c   1.000
_cell.angle_alpha   90.00
_cell.angle_beta   90.00
_cell.angle_gamma   90.00
#
_symmetry.space_group_name_H-M   'P 1'
#
loop_
_entity.id
_entity.type
_entity.pdbx_description
1 polymer ?
#
loop_
_entity_poly.entity_id
_entity_poly.type
_entity_poly.pdbx_seq_one_letter_code
_entity_poly.pdbx_strand_id
1 'polypeptide(L)'
;MKRFAQSRSTRSLAILACVFITGLAAYTSSSLLAQGSTPSLVYTQFDPLVVRSDRTDAVNFYAKIIGNPSRVILAFDQPVGAAELELRDDGMGNDLRSRDGIYSASIPALQLTRGLQPDDVFKYFVGFLKVFQGSTRVTQGNIFAEIITTDFPVEPVISRAPDVQYTANLVNIVDPSFFADSGFNIAHLTKQFYQLFGDDYDFIDIVIDPSYFQNRFHFTVKNNIQGIGVQLSDRTGDFGSSGKLLGITVFPNTTFFDGVSQGYQHELGHQWINYLSGTALASGIPHWPLSSLASGIMGWSVPPTGEGGDFPCNLVQGSDGIRLVRRTETPVFTDLDLYLMGLLEPNEVRTQYVFPSQDINTFNTIISQCNGQIYQGKLNKVTLDDVVHIVGPRNPTVENSPHQFKIATILVTPDKLLDADAMAYYNWFAMRAELSERAAVHEGFSKENGNPFFISTKGLGTLDARIQPKP
;
A
#
# COMPACT_ATOMS: atom_id res chain seq x y z
N MET A 1 18.95 44.60 -37.92
CA MET A 1 18.89 45.13 -36.55
C MET A 1 18.10 44.14 -35.71
N LYS A 2 18.72 43.30 -34.87
CA LYS A 2 18.90 43.49 -33.39
C LYS A 2 17.53 43.77 -32.72
N ARG A 3 16.96 42.97 -31.79
CA ARG A 3 17.52 42.22 -30.64
C ARG A 3 16.54 41.16 -30.07
N PHE A 4 17.14 40.19 -29.36
CA PHE A 4 16.64 39.25 -28.35
C PHE A 4 15.70 39.83 -27.26
N ALA A 5 14.85 38.98 -26.66
CA ALA A 5 14.86 38.66 -25.20
C ALA A 5 13.88 37.52 -24.80
N GLN A 6 14.37 36.64 -23.93
CA GLN A 6 13.72 35.49 -23.26
C GLN A 6 12.81 35.89 -22.09
N SER A 7 11.87 34.99 -21.69
CA SER A 7 11.56 34.62 -20.28
C SER A 7 10.42 33.58 -20.27
N ARG A 8 10.68 32.27 -20.13
CA ARG A 8 10.64 31.45 -18.89
C ARG A 8 9.41 31.68 -17.97
N SER A 9 8.56 30.66 -17.85
CA SER A 9 8.17 30.11 -16.54
C SER A 9 7.82 28.61 -16.66
N THR A 10 8.79 27.76 -16.36
CA THR A 10 8.58 26.35 -16.01
C THR A 10 7.96 26.30 -14.61
N ARG A 11 6.72 25.84 -14.48
CA ARG A 11 6.14 25.48 -13.18
C ARG A 11 6.64 24.09 -12.82
N SER A 12 7.54 24.04 -11.83
CA SER A 12 7.91 22.81 -11.15
C SER A 12 6.71 22.30 -10.35
N LEU A 13 6.16 21.15 -10.72
CA LEU A 13 5.17 20.43 -9.93
C LEU A 13 5.91 19.77 -8.76
N ALA A 14 5.85 20.37 -7.57
CA ALA A 14 6.24 19.70 -6.34
C ALA A 14 5.02 18.89 -5.85
N ILE A 15 5.05 17.58 -6.06
CA ILE A 15 4.09 16.65 -5.46
C ILE A 15 4.49 16.53 -3.99
N LEU A 16 3.78 17.22 -3.11
CA LEU A 16 3.95 17.12 -1.67
C LEU A 16 3.06 15.97 -1.17
N ALA A 17 3.62 14.76 -1.08
CA ALA A 17 2.97 13.67 -0.36
C ALA A 17 2.96 14.01 1.14
N CYS A 18 1.78 14.19 1.73
CA CYS A 18 1.63 14.24 3.18
C CYS A 18 1.81 12.83 3.73
N VAL A 19 3.01 12.56 4.27
CA VAL A 19 3.40 11.33 4.94
C VAL A 19 3.09 11.48 6.43
N PHE A 20 2.27 10.59 7.00
CA PHE A 20 2.14 10.42 8.44
C PHE A 20 3.03 9.25 8.90
N ILE A 21 3.72 9.50 10.00
CA ILE A 21 4.79 8.67 10.59
C ILE A 21 4.18 7.41 11.21
N THR A 22 4.68 6.23 10.84
CA THR A 22 4.52 5.01 11.66
C THR A 22 5.85 4.31 11.87
N GLY A 23 6.55 4.72 12.93
CA GLY A 23 7.64 3.95 13.51
C GLY A 23 7.09 2.92 14.50
N LEU A 24 7.51 1.66 14.35
CA LEU A 24 7.26 0.58 15.31
C LEU A 24 7.91 0.97 16.66
N ALA A 25 7.12 1.41 17.64
CA ALA A 25 7.58 1.67 19.00
C ALA A 25 6.79 0.80 19.99
N ALA A 26 7.53 0.13 20.87
CA ALA A 26 7.02 -0.76 21.90
C ALA A 26 5.88 -0.12 22.72
N TYR A 27 4.77 -0.84 22.80
CA TYR A 27 3.61 -0.48 23.61
C TYR A 27 3.99 -0.41 25.10
N THR A 28 3.98 0.78 25.67
CA THR A 28 3.81 0.94 27.12
C THR A 28 2.57 1.81 27.37
N SER A 29 1.60 1.21 28.05
CA SER A 29 0.35 1.83 28.47
C SER A 29 0.59 2.86 29.57
N SER A 30 0.09 4.08 29.39
CA SER A 30 -0.21 4.96 30.52
C SER A 30 -1.55 5.66 30.29
N SER A 31 -2.51 5.27 31.13
CA SER A 31 -3.78 5.95 31.33
C SER A 31 -3.55 7.30 32.01
N LEU A 32 -3.80 8.40 31.29
CA LEU A 32 -3.89 9.75 31.83
C LEU A 32 -5.09 10.44 31.18
N LEU A 33 -6.07 10.79 32.02
CA LEU A 33 -7.16 11.70 31.65
C LEU A 33 -6.55 13.02 31.16
N ALA A 34 -6.81 13.43 29.92
CA ALA A 34 -6.31 14.69 29.38
C ALA A 34 -7.42 15.48 28.68
N GLN A 35 -7.70 16.66 29.21
CA GLN A 35 -8.27 17.76 28.44
C GLN A 35 -7.31 18.12 27.29
N GLY A 36 -7.83 18.31 26.06
CA GLY A 36 -7.15 19.09 25.03
C GLY A 36 -6.28 18.35 23.99
N SER A 37 -6.59 17.13 23.58
CA SER A 37 -5.94 16.52 22.39
C SER A 37 -6.50 17.12 21.09
N THR A 38 -5.63 17.50 20.15
CA THR A 38 -6.01 17.91 18.79
C THR A 38 -6.88 16.81 18.16
N PRO A 39 -8.07 17.14 17.62
CA PRO A 39 -8.90 16.16 16.94
C PRO A 39 -8.13 15.40 15.86
N SER A 40 -8.28 14.08 15.83
CA SER A 40 -7.56 13.20 14.92
C SER A 40 -8.53 12.26 14.21
N LEU A 41 -8.40 12.19 12.89
CA LEU A 41 -9.19 11.32 12.03
C LEU A 41 -8.65 9.88 12.11
N VAL A 42 -9.53 8.92 12.41
CA VAL A 42 -9.17 7.51 12.61
C VAL A 42 -9.47 6.69 11.35
N TYR A 43 -10.75 6.66 10.96
CA TYR A 43 -11.21 5.92 9.78
C TYR A 43 -12.40 6.62 9.12
N THR A 44 -12.69 6.23 7.88
CA THR A 44 -13.90 6.57 7.15
C THR A 44 -14.56 5.34 6.55
N GLN A 45 -15.87 5.39 6.34
CA GLN A 45 -16.64 4.29 5.78
C GLN A 45 -17.77 4.81 4.91
N PHE A 46 -18.00 4.18 3.76
CA PHE A 46 -19.23 4.34 2.98
C PHE A 46 -20.17 3.17 3.30
N ASP A 47 -21.48 3.43 3.32
CA ASP A 47 -22.51 2.39 3.34
C ASP A 47 -23.57 2.66 2.26
N PRO A 48 -23.65 1.84 1.20
CA PRO A 48 -22.81 0.65 0.94
C PRO A 48 -21.33 1.02 0.69
N LEU A 49 -20.43 0.08 0.97
CA LEU A 49 -18.98 0.25 0.81
C LEU A 49 -18.61 0.56 -0.66
N VAL A 50 -19.20 -0.21 -1.58
CA VAL A 50 -19.06 -0.01 -3.02
C VAL A 50 -20.37 0.54 -3.58
N VAL A 51 -20.27 1.61 -4.36
CA VAL A 51 -21.41 2.35 -4.89
C VAL A 51 -21.63 1.96 -6.34
N ARG A 52 -22.85 1.53 -6.70
CA ARG A 52 -23.17 1.34 -8.12
C ARG A 52 -23.24 2.67 -8.88
N SER A 53 -22.71 2.69 -10.10
CA SER A 53 -22.73 3.88 -10.96
C SER A 53 -24.15 4.33 -11.34
N ASP A 54 -25.11 3.40 -11.33
CA ASP A 54 -26.53 3.63 -11.59
C ASP A 54 -27.37 3.95 -10.33
N ARG A 55 -26.74 4.02 -9.15
CA ARG A 55 -27.41 4.32 -7.89
C ARG A 55 -28.05 5.71 -7.90
N THR A 56 -29.29 5.78 -7.41
CA THR A 56 -30.02 7.05 -7.21
C THR A 56 -30.16 7.45 -5.75
N ASP A 57 -30.20 6.48 -4.85
CA ASP A 57 -30.40 6.71 -3.42
C ASP A 57 -29.14 7.25 -2.75
N ALA A 58 -29.29 8.09 -1.72
CA ALA A 58 -28.15 8.60 -0.98
C ALA A 58 -27.27 7.46 -0.40
N VAL A 59 -25.98 7.75 -0.24
CA VAL A 59 -24.98 6.86 0.37
C VAL A 59 -24.61 7.43 1.73
N ASN A 60 -24.61 6.58 2.75
CA ASN A 60 -24.20 7.02 4.08
C ASN A 60 -22.67 7.10 4.13
N PHE A 61 -22.16 8.12 4.78
CA PHE A 61 -20.73 8.30 4.99
C PHE A 61 -20.46 8.55 6.47
N TYR A 62 -19.50 7.79 7.01
CA TYR A 62 -19.11 7.82 8.41
C TYR A 62 -17.64 8.20 8.53
N ALA A 63 -17.31 8.97 9.56
CA ALA A 63 -15.95 9.34 9.91
C ALA A 63 -15.74 9.24 11.41
N LYS A 64 -14.84 8.36 11.85
CA LYS A 64 -14.45 8.26 13.25
C LYS A 64 -13.37 9.28 13.56
N ILE A 65 -13.62 10.12 14.56
CA ILE A 65 -12.69 11.15 15.01
C ILE A 65 -12.51 11.02 16.52
N ILE A 66 -11.26 11.00 16.98
CA ILE A 66 -10.92 11.08 18.41
C ILE A 66 -10.68 12.54 18.77
N GLY A 67 -11.18 12.96 19.93
CA GLY A 67 -11.16 14.35 20.40
C GLY A 67 -12.50 15.05 20.18
N ASN A 68 -12.53 16.36 20.39
CA ASN A 68 -13.76 17.16 20.31
C ASN A 68 -13.62 18.21 19.20
N PRO A 69 -13.79 17.85 17.91
CA PRO A 69 -13.76 18.83 16.84
C PRO A 69 -14.95 19.79 16.97
N SER A 70 -14.74 21.04 16.57
CA SER A 70 -15.82 22.04 16.53
C SER A 70 -16.69 21.92 15.29
N ARG A 71 -16.14 21.37 14.20
CA ARG A 71 -16.84 21.16 12.92
C ARG A 71 -16.14 20.06 12.11
N VAL A 72 -16.93 19.24 11.43
CA VAL A 72 -16.47 18.21 10.51
C VAL A 72 -17.21 18.37 9.18
N ILE A 73 -16.48 18.50 8.08
CA ILE A 73 -17.08 18.65 6.76
C ILE A 73 -16.42 17.76 5.73
N LEU A 74 -17.21 17.29 4.77
CA LEU A 74 -16.73 16.80 3.49
C LEU A 74 -16.86 17.94 2.46
N ALA A 75 -15.73 18.48 2.02
CA ALA A 75 -15.67 19.47 0.95
C ALA A 75 -15.46 18.75 -0.39
N PHE A 76 -16.42 18.84 -1.30
CA PHE A 76 -16.39 18.12 -2.57
C PHE A 76 -15.41 18.76 -3.56
N ASP A 77 -14.70 17.94 -4.33
CA ASP A 77 -13.81 18.42 -5.40
C ASP A 77 -14.62 18.94 -6.60
N GLN A 78 -15.60 18.15 -7.05
CA GLN A 78 -16.53 18.49 -8.14
C GLN A 78 -17.98 18.49 -7.62
N PRO A 79 -18.46 19.58 -7.01
CA PRO A 79 -19.77 19.58 -6.36
C PRO A 79 -20.93 19.54 -7.37
N VAL A 80 -21.91 18.68 -7.07
CA VAL A 80 -23.22 18.64 -7.72
C VAL A 80 -24.24 19.21 -6.72
N GLY A 81 -24.32 20.54 -6.66
CA GLY A 81 -25.14 21.26 -5.69
C GLY A 81 -24.29 21.92 -4.61
N ALA A 82 -24.46 21.50 -3.35
CA ALA A 82 -23.71 22.07 -2.23
C ALA A 82 -22.21 21.74 -2.35
N ALA A 83 -21.35 22.73 -2.07
CA ALA A 83 -19.88 22.56 -2.12
C ALA A 83 -19.32 21.81 -0.90
N GLU A 84 -20.03 21.86 0.22
CA GLU A 84 -19.65 21.20 1.47
C GLU A 84 -20.85 20.46 2.05
N LEU A 85 -20.58 19.33 2.68
CA LEU A 85 -21.53 18.56 3.47
C LEU A 85 -21.01 18.50 4.92
N GLU A 86 -21.82 18.93 5.87
CA GLU A 86 -21.50 18.85 7.29
C GLU A 86 -21.84 17.46 7.85
N LEU A 87 -20.91 16.87 8.60
CA LEU A 87 -21.12 15.60 9.28
C LEU A 87 -21.45 15.87 10.75
N ARG A 88 -22.33 15.04 11.33
CA ARG A 88 -22.88 15.23 12.68
C ARG A 88 -22.71 13.99 13.55
N ASP A 89 -22.56 14.24 14.85
CA ASP A 89 -22.47 13.25 15.94
C ASP A 89 -23.53 13.62 17.02
N ASP A 90 -24.79 13.65 16.59
CA ASP A 90 -25.97 14.16 17.33
C ASP A 90 -27.05 13.11 17.64
N GLY A 91 -26.83 11.85 17.26
CA GLY A 91 -27.74 10.71 17.40
C GLY A 91 -29.00 10.81 16.54
N MET A 92 -28.98 11.61 15.47
CA MET A 92 -30.11 11.82 14.57
C MET A 92 -29.82 11.35 13.14
N GLY A 93 -30.88 10.94 12.44
CA GLY A 93 -30.80 10.53 11.04
C GLY A 93 -29.91 9.29 10.88
N ASN A 94 -28.78 9.46 10.18
CA ASN A 94 -27.82 8.38 9.95
C ASN A 94 -26.80 8.23 11.08
N ASP A 95 -26.75 9.17 12.03
CA ASP A 95 -25.92 9.02 13.20
C ASP A 95 -26.67 8.19 14.26
N LEU A 96 -26.18 6.97 14.49
CA LEU A 96 -26.89 5.99 15.30
C LEU A 96 -26.75 6.26 16.81
N ARG A 97 -25.71 6.98 17.23
CA ARG A 97 -25.39 7.19 18.65
C ARG A 97 -24.72 8.55 18.86
N SER A 98 -25.40 9.44 19.57
CA SER A 98 -24.84 10.76 19.88
C SER A 98 -23.59 10.68 20.75
N ARG A 99 -22.58 11.48 20.39
CA ARG A 99 -21.32 11.71 21.10
C ARG A 99 -20.46 10.47 21.26
N ASP A 100 -20.51 9.57 20.28
CA ASP A 100 -19.61 8.43 20.24
C ASP A 100 -18.35 8.69 19.39
N GLY A 101 -18.25 9.87 18.77
CA GLY A 101 -17.13 10.29 17.92
C GLY A 101 -17.22 9.79 16.48
N ILE A 102 -18.33 9.16 16.08
CA ILE A 102 -18.63 8.81 14.69
C ILE A 102 -19.51 9.91 14.10
N TYR A 103 -18.90 10.72 13.24
CA TYR A 103 -19.60 11.76 12.52
C TYR A 103 -20.18 11.17 11.23
N SER A 104 -21.45 11.43 10.94
CA SER A 104 -22.12 10.87 9.76
C SER A 104 -22.84 11.91 8.91
N ALA A 105 -23.04 11.57 7.63
CA ALA A 105 -23.89 12.31 6.71
C ALA A 105 -24.47 11.40 5.60
N SER A 106 -25.47 11.91 4.88
CA SER A 106 -25.98 11.33 3.63
C SER A 106 -25.41 12.08 2.43
N ILE A 107 -24.67 11.39 1.55
CA ILE A 107 -24.16 11.94 0.30
C ILE A 107 -25.13 11.59 -0.82
N PRO A 108 -25.65 12.56 -1.60
CA PRO A 108 -26.44 12.25 -2.79
C PRO A 108 -25.65 11.37 -3.77
N ALA A 109 -26.22 10.28 -4.30
CA ALA A 109 -25.48 9.38 -5.18
C ALA A 109 -24.84 10.08 -6.38
N LEU A 110 -25.52 11.07 -6.96
CA LEU A 110 -25.01 11.83 -8.11
C LEU A 110 -23.70 12.60 -7.80
N GLN A 111 -23.45 12.91 -6.52
CA GLN A 111 -22.18 13.51 -6.08
C GLN A 111 -21.00 12.52 -6.16
N LEU A 112 -21.28 11.22 -6.14
CA LEU A 112 -20.29 10.15 -6.22
C LEU A 112 -20.14 9.61 -7.65
N THR A 113 -21.23 9.48 -8.40
CA THR A 113 -21.22 8.68 -9.64
C THR A 113 -20.95 9.47 -10.92
N ARG A 114 -21.23 10.79 -10.96
CA ARG A 114 -21.22 11.57 -12.21
C ARG A 114 -19.84 11.78 -12.83
N GLY A 115 -18.78 11.77 -12.01
CA GLY A 115 -17.44 12.17 -12.42
C GLY A 115 -16.51 11.03 -12.82
N LEU A 116 -16.93 9.77 -12.66
CA LEU A 116 -16.07 8.61 -12.85
C LEU A 116 -15.51 8.55 -14.28
N GLN A 117 -14.19 8.58 -14.39
CA GLN A 117 -13.43 8.43 -15.63
C GLN A 117 -12.87 7.01 -15.75
N PRO A 118 -12.58 6.52 -16.98
CA PRO A 118 -11.96 5.21 -17.16
C PRO A 118 -10.61 5.05 -16.43
N ASP A 119 -9.83 6.13 -16.34
CA ASP A 119 -8.53 6.15 -15.65
C ASP A 119 -8.66 6.30 -14.11
N ASP A 120 -9.87 6.43 -13.58
CA ASP A 120 -10.11 6.34 -12.13
C ASP A 120 -10.04 4.89 -11.63
N VAL A 121 -10.07 3.90 -12.52
CA VAL A 121 -10.04 2.46 -12.17
C VAL A 121 -11.01 2.18 -11.01
N PHE A 122 -12.27 2.62 -11.17
CA PHE A 122 -13.34 2.42 -10.20
C PHE A 122 -13.13 3.09 -8.82
N LYS A 123 -12.20 4.04 -8.70
CA LYS A 123 -11.93 4.82 -7.47
C LYS A 123 -12.09 6.30 -7.77
N TYR A 124 -13.23 6.89 -7.41
CA TYR A 124 -13.54 8.28 -7.70
C TYR A 124 -13.10 9.21 -6.56
N PHE A 125 -12.31 10.24 -6.85
CA PHE A 125 -11.96 11.25 -5.86
C PHE A 125 -13.16 12.15 -5.53
N VAL A 126 -13.71 12.00 -4.34
CA VAL A 126 -14.89 12.73 -3.86
C VAL A 126 -14.51 14.13 -3.39
N GLY A 127 -13.39 14.25 -2.69
CA GLY A 127 -12.93 15.51 -2.11
C GLY A 127 -12.20 15.32 -0.79
N PHE A 128 -12.33 16.31 0.09
CA PHE A 128 -11.54 16.41 1.31
C PHE A 128 -12.42 16.39 2.56
N LEU A 129 -12.20 15.42 3.43
CA LEU A 129 -12.75 15.43 4.79
C LEU A 129 -11.88 16.36 5.65
N LYS A 130 -12.46 17.42 6.18
CA LYS A 130 -11.77 18.45 6.96
C LYS A 130 -12.31 18.49 8.38
N VAL A 131 -11.40 18.44 9.35
CA VAL A 131 -11.70 18.50 10.78
C VAL A 131 -11.20 19.83 11.34
N PHE A 132 -12.04 20.52 12.10
CA PHE A 132 -11.74 21.84 12.65
C PHE A 132 -11.71 21.86 14.18
N GLN A 133 -10.86 22.72 14.72
CA GLN A 133 -10.88 23.15 16.11
C GLN A 133 -10.96 24.68 16.14
N GLY A 134 -12.10 25.21 16.57
CA GLY A 134 -12.46 26.61 16.33
C GLY A 134 -12.58 26.89 14.83
N SER A 135 -11.85 27.89 14.35
CA SER A 135 -11.76 28.24 12.92
C SER A 135 -10.60 27.58 12.19
N THR A 136 -9.74 26.84 12.89
CA THR A 136 -8.52 26.24 12.32
C THR A 136 -8.79 24.82 11.86
N ARG A 137 -8.43 24.49 10.61
CA ARG A 137 -8.39 23.11 10.11
C ARG A 137 -7.21 22.38 10.72
N VAL A 138 -7.47 21.35 11.52
CA VAL A 138 -6.46 20.55 12.23
C VAL A 138 -6.13 19.24 11.52
N THR A 139 -7.04 18.72 10.70
CA THR A 139 -6.81 17.49 9.91
C THR A 139 -7.52 17.61 8.56
N GLN A 140 -6.92 16.99 7.54
CA GLN A 140 -7.55 16.80 6.24
C GLN A 140 -7.25 15.38 5.73
N GLY A 141 -8.29 14.66 5.32
CA GLY A 141 -8.19 13.37 4.63
C GLY A 141 -8.68 13.47 3.19
N ASN A 142 -8.06 12.73 2.27
CA ASN A 142 -8.54 12.57 0.90
C ASN A 142 -9.56 11.45 0.86
N ILE A 143 -10.72 11.68 0.27
CA ILE A 143 -11.82 10.72 0.23
C ILE A 143 -12.01 10.22 -1.18
N PHE A 144 -11.97 8.90 -1.35
CA PHE A 144 -12.25 8.22 -2.60
C PHE A 144 -13.45 7.29 -2.39
N ALA A 145 -14.41 7.33 -3.31
CA ALA A 145 -15.51 6.39 -3.35
C ALA A 145 -15.17 5.27 -4.33
N GLU A 146 -15.46 4.03 -3.94
CA GLU A 146 -15.30 2.85 -4.79
C GLU A 146 -16.59 2.63 -5.55
N ILE A 147 -16.50 2.58 -6.89
CA ILE A 147 -17.68 2.64 -7.76
C ILE A 147 -17.66 1.50 -8.75
N ILE A 148 -18.70 0.67 -8.72
CA ILE A 148 -18.88 -0.43 -9.67
C ILE A 148 -19.81 0.00 -10.81
N THR A 149 -19.52 -0.45 -12.04
CA THR A 149 -20.40 -0.23 -13.20
C THR A 149 -21.34 -1.40 -13.42
N THR A 150 -22.41 -1.21 -14.22
CA THR A 150 -23.39 -2.27 -14.52
C THR A 150 -22.74 -3.51 -15.17
N ASP A 151 -21.66 -3.32 -15.94
CA ASP A 151 -20.96 -4.39 -16.68
C ASP A 151 -19.79 -5.00 -15.89
N PHE A 152 -19.62 -4.67 -14.61
CA PHE A 152 -18.52 -5.18 -13.82
C PHE A 152 -18.67 -6.69 -13.57
N PRO A 153 -17.58 -7.47 -13.66
CA PRO A 153 -17.63 -8.92 -13.49
C PRO A 153 -18.07 -9.30 -12.07
N VAL A 154 -19.08 -10.16 -11.97
CA VAL A 154 -19.60 -10.70 -10.71
C VAL A 154 -19.33 -12.19 -10.65
N GLU A 155 -18.80 -12.65 -9.52
CA GLU A 155 -18.59 -14.07 -9.22
C GLU A 155 -19.62 -14.55 -8.18
N PRO A 156 -19.96 -15.86 -8.16
CA PRO A 156 -20.82 -16.41 -7.13
C PRO A 156 -20.25 -16.20 -5.72
N VAL A 157 -21.05 -15.63 -4.84
CA VAL A 157 -20.75 -15.52 -3.41
C VAL A 157 -21.26 -16.77 -2.69
N ILE A 158 -20.35 -17.48 -2.01
CA ILE A 158 -20.65 -18.71 -1.29
C ILE A 158 -20.56 -18.44 0.21
N SER A 159 -21.65 -18.70 0.93
CA SER A 159 -21.63 -18.68 2.40
C SER A 159 -20.85 -19.89 2.93
N ARG A 160 -19.88 -19.64 3.81
CA ARG A 160 -19.04 -20.66 4.45
C ARG A 160 -19.41 -20.84 5.93
N ALA A 161 -19.75 -19.74 6.59
CA ALA A 161 -20.25 -19.66 7.96
C ALA A 161 -21.21 -18.45 8.08
N PRO A 162 -21.94 -18.28 9.20
CA PRO A 162 -22.82 -17.12 9.39
C PRO A 162 -22.13 -15.75 9.25
N ASP A 163 -20.83 -15.72 9.56
CA ASP A 163 -19.93 -14.57 9.57
C ASP A 163 -18.81 -14.67 8.52
N VAL A 164 -18.86 -15.68 7.64
CA VAL A 164 -17.85 -15.88 6.59
C VAL A 164 -18.48 -16.23 5.25
N GLN A 165 -18.09 -15.50 4.21
CA GLN A 165 -18.43 -15.79 2.82
C GLN A 165 -17.20 -15.63 1.92
N TYR A 166 -17.24 -16.19 0.72
CA TYR A 166 -16.12 -16.10 -0.21
C TYR A 166 -16.54 -16.17 -1.68
N THR A 167 -15.65 -15.72 -2.55
CA THR A 167 -15.67 -15.90 -4.02
C THR A 167 -14.41 -16.66 -4.46
N ALA A 168 -14.13 -16.71 -5.76
CA ALA A 168 -12.93 -17.38 -6.28
C ALA A 168 -11.61 -16.82 -5.73
N ASN A 169 -11.52 -15.51 -5.42
CA ASN A 169 -10.27 -14.84 -5.03
C ASN A 169 -10.37 -14.01 -3.74
N LEU A 170 -11.53 -13.99 -3.06
CA LEU A 170 -11.74 -13.17 -1.87
C LEU A 170 -12.48 -13.94 -0.79
N VAL A 171 -12.05 -13.80 0.45
CA VAL A 171 -12.81 -14.16 1.65
C VAL A 171 -13.25 -12.90 2.36
N ASN A 172 -14.52 -12.81 2.77
CA ASN A 172 -14.98 -11.81 3.70
C ASN A 172 -15.32 -12.45 5.06
N ILE A 173 -14.77 -11.88 6.13
CA ILE A 173 -14.97 -12.30 7.51
C ILE A 173 -15.52 -11.12 8.31
N VAL A 174 -16.62 -11.33 9.03
CA VAL A 174 -17.11 -10.37 10.04
C VAL A 174 -16.46 -10.70 11.36
N ASP A 175 -15.62 -9.80 11.87
CA ASP A 175 -14.90 -10.01 13.12
C ASP A 175 -14.81 -8.70 13.93
N PRO A 176 -15.78 -8.41 14.82
CA PRO A 176 -15.70 -7.25 15.70
C PRO A 176 -14.47 -7.27 16.62
N SER A 177 -13.97 -8.47 16.97
CA SER A 177 -12.84 -8.62 17.90
C SER A 177 -11.51 -8.25 17.26
N PHE A 178 -11.42 -8.29 15.92
CA PHE A 178 -10.30 -7.76 15.17
C PHE A 178 -10.02 -6.28 15.47
N PHE A 179 -11.08 -5.51 15.80
CA PHE A 179 -11.04 -4.07 16.04
C PHE A 179 -11.05 -3.67 17.53
N ALA A 180 -11.15 -4.63 18.45
CA ALA A 180 -11.46 -4.34 19.86
C ALA A 180 -10.27 -3.80 20.68
N ASP A 181 -9.03 -4.05 20.22
CA ASP A 181 -7.81 -3.61 20.88
C ASP A 181 -7.29 -2.28 20.30
N SER A 182 -6.23 -1.70 20.89
CA SER A 182 -5.55 -0.50 20.35
C SER A 182 -4.79 -0.76 19.03
N GLY A 183 -5.16 -1.81 18.29
CA GLY A 183 -4.55 -2.31 17.07
C GLY A 183 -5.37 -3.47 16.49
N PHE A 184 -4.88 -4.06 15.41
CA PHE A 184 -5.56 -5.15 14.68
C PHE A 184 -5.17 -6.53 15.20
N ASN A 185 -6.15 -7.36 15.58
CA ASN A 185 -5.89 -8.73 16.03
C ASN A 185 -5.69 -9.71 14.86
N ILE A 186 -4.59 -9.53 14.13
CA ILE A 186 -4.26 -10.28 12.92
C ILE A 186 -4.11 -11.79 13.18
N ALA A 187 -3.51 -12.15 14.32
CA ALA A 187 -3.33 -13.55 14.71
C ALA A 187 -4.68 -14.27 14.93
N HIS A 188 -5.68 -13.57 15.48
CA HIS A 188 -7.02 -14.13 15.63
C HIS A 188 -7.70 -14.33 14.27
N LEU A 189 -7.72 -13.29 13.41
CA LEU A 189 -8.35 -13.35 12.09
C LEU A 189 -7.76 -14.47 11.21
N THR A 190 -6.43 -14.58 11.17
CA THR A 190 -5.74 -15.63 10.38
C THR A 190 -6.02 -17.04 10.91
N LYS A 191 -6.13 -17.21 12.24
CA LYS A 191 -6.57 -18.49 12.83
C LYS A 191 -7.99 -18.85 12.44
N GLN A 192 -8.91 -17.88 12.41
CA GLN A 192 -10.28 -18.12 11.93
C GLN A 192 -10.28 -18.53 10.46
N PHE A 193 -9.51 -17.85 9.61
CA PHE A 193 -9.34 -18.21 8.21
C PHE A 193 -8.86 -19.66 8.03
N TYR A 194 -7.77 -20.05 8.71
CA TYR A 194 -7.23 -21.42 8.60
C TYR A 194 -8.10 -22.49 9.25
N GLN A 195 -9.16 -22.14 9.99
CA GLN A 195 -10.17 -23.13 10.39
C GLN A 195 -11.02 -23.57 9.18
N LEU A 196 -11.30 -22.67 8.24
CA LEU A 196 -12.27 -22.86 7.16
C LEU A 196 -11.63 -23.10 5.79
N PHE A 197 -10.40 -22.61 5.55
CA PHE A 197 -9.68 -22.64 4.27
C PHE A 197 -8.37 -23.44 4.36
N GLY A 198 -7.82 -23.82 3.21
CA GLY A 198 -6.58 -24.58 3.09
C GLY A 198 -5.36 -23.88 3.72
N ASP A 199 -4.41 -24.67 4.19
CA ASP A 199 -3.10 -24.19 4.68
C ASP A 199 -2.03 -24.36 3.59
N ASP A 200 -2.31 -23.77 2.43
CA ASP A 200 -1.47 -23.85 1.24
C ASP A 200 -1.00 -22.47 0.73
N TYR A 201 -1.21 -21.41 1.52
CA TYR A 201 -0.86 -20.02 1.18
C TYR A 201 0.51 -19.61 1.69
N ASP A 202 1.35 -19.10 0.79
CA ASP A 202 2.62 -18.46 1.13
C ASP A 202 2.39 -17.08 1.76
N PHE A 203 1.32 -16.39 1.38
CA PHE A 203 1.01 -15.04 1.84
C PHE A 203 -0.49 -14.86 2.15
N ILE A 204 -0.79 -13.93 3.04
CA ILE A 204 -2.16 -13.43 3.27
C ILE A 204 -2.17 -11.91 3.12
N ASP A 205 -3.09 -11.39 2.33
CA ASP A 205 -3.50 -9.99 2.34
C ASP A 205 -4.69 -9.80 3.27
N ILE A 206 -4.64 -8.76 4.10
CA ILE A 206 -5.75 -8.35 4.97
C ILE A 206 -6.18 -6.95 4.56
N VAL A 207 -7.36 -6.85 3.96
CA VAL A 207 -8.02 -5.59 3.59
C VAL A 207 -9.02 -5.24 4.67
N ILE A 208 -8.99 -4.00 5.15
CA ILE A 208 -9.77 -3.57 6.32
C ILE A 208 -10.83 -2.55 5.89
N ASP A 209 -12.10 -2.86 6.14
CA ASP A 209 -13.20 -1.90 6.15
C ASP A 209 -13.74 -1.80 7.59
N PRO A 210 -13.84 -0.60 8.21
CA PRO A 210 -13.69 0.73 7.63
C PRO A 210 -12.25 1.11 7.25
N SER A 211 -12.08 2.05 6.32
CA SER A 211 -10.78 2.53 5.84
C SER A 211 -10.10 3.44 6.87
N TYR A 212 -9.04 2.94 7.51
CA TYR A 212 -8.19 3.68 8.44
C TYR A 212 -7.21 4.61 7.70
N PHE A 213 -6.89 5.75 8.31
CA PHE A 213 -5.87 6.69 7.80
C PHE A 213 -4.46 6.22 8.18
N GLN A 214 -4.10 5.02 7.73
CA GLN A 214 -2.81 4.38 7.95
C GLN A 214 -2.28 3.84 6.62
N ASN A 215 -0.96 3.74 6.50
CA ASN A 215 -0.34 3.13 5.33
C ASN A 215 -0.48 1.61 5.39
N ARG A 216 -0.41 0.96 4.23
CA ARG A 216 -0.22 -0.48 4.12
C ARG A 216 1.17 -0.87 4.65
N PHE A 217 1.31 -2.12 5.08
CA PHE A 217 2.59 -2.64 5.55
C PHE A 217 2.64 -4.16 5.40
N HIS A 218 3.85 -4.71 5.39
CA HIS A 218 4.09 -6.14 5.40
C HIS A 218 4.94 -6.56 6.60
N PHE A 219 4.72 -7.77 7.10
CA PHE A 219 5.61 -8.38 8.07
C PHE A 219 5.79 -9.88 7.83
N THR A 220 7.01 -10.33 8.11
CA THR A 220 7.39 -11.73 8.02
C THR A 220 6.80 -12.55 9.17
N VAL A 221 6.14 -13.64 8.83
CA VAL A 221 5.70 -14.69 9.77
C VAL A 221 6.76 -15.77 9.89
N LYS A 222 7.37 -16.15 8.76
CA LYS A 222 8.42 -17.15 8.66
C LYS A 222 9.52 -16.69 7.73
N ASN A 223 10.76 -16.84 8.20
CA ASN A 223 11.94 -16.77 7.35
C ASN A 223 12.76 -18.06 7.53
N ASN A 224 12.84 -18.85 6.47
CA ASN A 224 13.73 -20.01 6.38
C ASN A 224 14.87 -19.78 5.37
N ILE A 225 15.09 -18.53 4.96
CA ILE A 225 16.09 -18.12 3.96
C ILE A 225 17.29 -17.53 4.68
N GLN A 226 18.49 -18.04 4.36
CA GLN A 226 19.77 -17.48 4.78
C GLN A 226 20.31 -16.54 3.69
N GLY A 227 21.25 -15.65 4.04
CA GLY A 227 21.91 -14.77 3.06
C GLY A 227 21.12 -13.54 2.63
N ILE A 228 19.98 -13.25 3.29
CA ILE A 228 19.16 -12.06 3.00
C ILE A 228 19.16 -11.02 4.13
N GLY A 229 19.94 -11.24 5.19
CA GLY A 229 20.05 -10.33 6.34
C GLY A 229 18.89 -10.41 7.35
N VAL A 230 17.95 -11.33 7.15
CA VAL A 230 16.86 -11.64 8.10
C VAL A 230 17.22 -12.87 8.93
N GLN A 231 16.91 -12.86 10.23
CA GLN A 231 17.11 -14.04 11.08
C GLN A 231 16.14 -15.17 10.71
N LEU A 232 16.60 -16.41 10.85
CA LEU A 232 15.73 -17.57 10.68
C LEU A 232 14.69 -17.60 11.81
N SER A 233 13.42 -17.73 11.45
CA SER A 233 12.31 -17.78 12.41
C SER A 233 11.09 -18.46 11.78
N ASP A 234 10.28 -19.09 12.62
CA ASP A 234 9.00 -19.66 12.22
C ASP A 234 7.96 -19.38 13.31
N ARG A 235 7.03 -18.46 13.01
CA ARG A 235 5.90 -18.11 13.87
C ARG A 235 4.58 -18.55 13.27
N THR A 236 4.58 -19.47 12.31
CA THR A 236 3.37 -19.87 11.58
C THR A 236 2.23 -20.33 12.49
N GLY A 237 2.56 -21.07 13.57
CA GLY A 237 1.59 -21.51 14.57
C GLY A 237 0.88 -20.36 15.30
N ASP A 238 1.51 -19.20 15.45
CA ASP A 238 0.88 -18.02 16.07
C ASP A 238 -0.28 -17.47 15.21
N PHE A 239 -0.25 -17.75 13.91
CA PHE A 239 -1.23 -17.32 12.91
C PHE A 239 -2.10 -18.48 12.38
N GLY A 240 -2.00 -19.68 12.96
CA GLY A 240 -2.83 -20.83 12.61
C GLY A 240 -2.38 -21.64 11.40
N SER A 241 -1.26 -21.28 10.76
CA SER A 241 -0.64 -22.08 9.71
C SER A 241 0.24 -23.18 10.32
N SER A 242 0.32 -24.32 9.65
CA SER A 242 1.16 -25.48 10.01
C SER A 242 2.57 -25.39 9.43
N GLY A 243 2.96 -24.24 8.87
CA GLY A 243 4.33 -23.99 8.40
C GLY A 243 4.46 -23.39 7.01
N LYS A 244 3.34 -23.16 6.30
CA LYS A 244 3.34 -22.68 4.91
C LYS A 244 3.43 -21.16 4.79
N LEU A 245 2.76 -20.43 5.69
CA LEU A 245 2.69 -18.96 5.67
C LEU A 245 4.06 -18.30 5.86
N LEU A 246 4.50 -17.53 4.87
CA LEU A 246 5.75 -16.75 4.89
C LEU A 246 5.55 -15.36 5.48
N GLY A 247 4.49 -14.65 5.08
CA GLY A 247 4.26 -13.27 5.50
C GLY A 247 2.83 -12.80 5.32
N ILE A 248 2.52 -11.65 5.89
CA ILE A 248 1.19 -11.03 5.83
C ILE A 248 1.35 -9.57 5.41
N THR A 249 0.55 -9.16 4.43
CA THR A 249 0.42 -7.77 4.01
C THR A 249 -0.93 -7.23 4.52
N VAL A 250 -0.93 -6.06 5.13
CA VAL A 250 -2.13 -5.43 5.67
C VAL A 250 -2.38 -4.13 4.91
N PHE A 251 -3.63 -3.94 4.49
CA PHE A 251 -4.16 -2.74 3.84
C PHE A 251 -5.22 -2.11 4.77
N PRO A 252 -4.81 -1.25 5.72
CA PRO A 252 -5.75 -0.58 6.61
C PRO A 252 -6.72 0.36 5.90
N ASN A 253 -6.38 0.78 4.68
CA ASN A 253 -7.20 1.60 3.81
C ASN A 253 -7.48 0.82 2.52
N THR A 254 -8.76 0.61 2.21
CA THR A 254 -9.19 -0.19 1.07
C THR A 254 -8.72 0.39 -0.26
N THR A 255 -8.54 1.71 -0.34
CA THR A 255 -8.15 2.41 -1.56
C THR A 255 -6.73 2.04 -2.03
N PHE A 256 -5.88 1.54 -1.13
CA PHE A 256 -4.53 1.05 -1.43
C PHE A 256 -4.49 -0.39 -1.94
N PHE A 257 -5.62 -1.11 -1.90
CA PHE A 257 -5.66 -2.49 -2.37
C PHE A 257 -5.87 -2.54 -3.89
N ASP A 258 -4.89 -3.12 -4.58
CA ASP A 258 -4.95 -3.58 -5.98
C ASP A 258 -3.73 -4.49 -6.21
N GLY A 259 -3.95 -5.75 -6.61
CA GLY A 259 -2.87 -6.72 -6.85
C GLY A 259 -1.85 -6.30 -7.93
N VAL A 260 -2.13 -5.24 -8.70
CA VAL A 260 -1.23 -4.70 -9.74
C VAL A 260 -0.47 -3.45 -9.26
N SER A 261 -0.86 -2.82 -8.15
CA SER A 261 -0.27 -1.53 -7.76
C SER A 261 1.19 -1.67 -7.36
N GLN A 262 1.99 -0.64 -7.67
CA GLN A 262 3.38 -0.58 -7.21
C GLN A 262 3.46 -0.73 -5.68
N GLY A 263 2.49 -0.15 -4.97
CA GLY A 263 2.40 -0.22 -3.53
C GLY A 263 2.23 -1.64 -3.00
N TYR A 264 1.31 -2.41 -3.58
CA TYR A 264 1.12 -3.82 -3.24
C TYR A 264 2.43 -4.61 -3.39
N GLN A 265 3.10 -4.45 -4.53
CA GLN A 265 4.34 -5.16 -4.84
C GLN A 265 5.49 -4.72 -3.92
N HIS A 266 5.54 -3.43 -3.55
CA HIS A 266 6.50 -2.88 -2.59
C HIS A 266 6.36 -3.55 -1.22
N GLU A 267 5.13 -3.64 -0.69
CA GLU A 267 4.91 -4.30 0.60
C GLU A 267 5.28 -5.77 0.54
N LEU A 268 4.87 -6.49 -0.50
CA LEU A 268 5.26 -7.89 -0.66
C LEU A 268 6.78 -8.06 -0.75
N GLY A 269 7.49 -7.10 -1.35
CA GLY A 269 8.96 -7.07 -1.42
C GLY A 269 9.64 -7.06 -0.04
N HIS A 270 9.00 -6.51 0.99
CA HIS A 270 9.48 -6.56 2.37
C HIS A 270 9.53 -7.97 2.95
N GLN A 271 8.98 -9.00 2.29
CA GLN A 271 9.28 -10.38 2.67
C GLN A 271 10.78 -10.71 2.59
N TRP A 272 11.53 -10.05 1.69
CA TRP A 272 12.93 -10.38 1.40
C TRP A 272 13.90 -9.21 1.56
N ILE A 273 13.45 -7.97 1.37
CA ILE A 273 14.32 -6.81 1.12
C ILE A 273 13.88 -5.59 1.94
N ASN A 274 14.78 -4.71 2.41
CA ASN A 274 16.24 -4.80 2.51
C ASN A 274 16.61 -4.94 3.99
N TYR A 275 17.29 -6.03 4.33
CA TYR A 275 17.72 -6.31 5.70
C TYR A 275 19.24 -6.52 5.81
N LEU A 276 20.01 -6.06 4.82
CA LEU A 276 21.45 -6.29 4.67
C LEU A 276 22.30 -5.43 5.62
N SER A 277 22.06 -5.58 6.92
CA SER A 277 22.80 -4.93 8.00
C SER A 277 24.30 -5.25 7.90
N GLY A 278 25.14 -4.25 8.20
CA GLY A 278 26.60 -4.40 8.14
C GLY A 278 27.22 -4.33 6.74
N THR A 279 26.41 -4.26 5.68
CA THR A 279 26.89 -4.01 4.31
C THR A 279 26.93 -2.51 4.00
N ALA A 280 27.49 -2.14 2.85
CA ALA A 280 27.40 -0.78 2.31
C ALA A 280 25.95 -0.33 1.99
N LEU A 281 24.97 -1.23 2.09
CA LEU A 281 23.54 -0.96 1.87
C LEU A 281 22.75 -0.73 3.17
N ALA A 282 23.41 -0.84 4.32
CA ALA A 282 22.75 -0.82 5.64
C ALA A 282 22.05 0.51 5.97
N SER A 283 22.51 1.64 5.40
CA SER A 283 21.87 2.95 5.61
C SER A 283 20.50 3.08 4.96
N GLY A 284 20.11 2.11 4.12
CA GLY A 284 18.82 2.09 3.45
C GLY A 284 17.74 1.28 4.16
N ILE A 285 18.04 0.49 5.18
CA ILE A 285 17.06 -0.44 5.78
C ILE A 285 15.82 0.33 6.28
N PRO A 286 14.59 -0.09 5.94
CA PRO A 286 14.19 -1.33 5.26
C PRO A 286 14.06 -1.25 3.72
N HIS A 287 14.41 -0.14 3.09
CA HIS A 287 14.44 0.05 1.63
C HIS A 287 15.88 0.11 1.10
N TRP A 288 16.16 0.83 0.02
CA TRP A 288 17.52 1.03 -0.47
C TRP A 288 18.10 2.37 -0.04
N PRO A 289 19.43 2.45 0.20
CA PRO A 289 20.07 3.75 0.27
C PRO A 289 19.96 4.42 -1.10
N LEU A 290 20.10 5.74 -1.15
CA LEU A 290 20.23 6.48 -2.38
C LEU A 290 21.34 5.85 -3.23
N SER A 291 20.94 5.20 -4.32
CA SER A 291 21.78 4.29 -5.10
C SER A 291 21.10 3.89 -6.41
N SER A 292 21.77 3.06 -7.23
CA SER A 292 21.15 2.36 -8.37
C SER A 292 20.01 1.42 -7.98
N LEU A 293 19.99 0.91 -6.74
CA LEU A 293 18.93 0.02 -6.25
C LEU A 293 17.65 0.78 -5.91
N ALA A 294 17.78 2.01 -5.39
CA ALA A 294 16.64 2.86 -5.07
C ALA A 294 15.79 3.23 -6.30
N SER A 295 16.34 3.07 -7.51
CA SER A 295 15.60 3.26 -8.77
C SER A 295 14.48 2.23 -8.97
N GLY A 296 14.55 1.09 -8.28
CA GLY A 296 13.56 0.02 -8.32
C GLY A 296 12.39 0.23 -7.37
N ILE A 297 11.55 -0.80 -7.24
CA ILE A 297 10.25 -0.72 -6.56
C ILE A 297 10.35 -0.47 -5.05
N MET A 298 11.41 -0.98 -4.41
CA MET A 298 11.65 -0.76 -2.98
C MET A 298 12.03 0.70 -2.68
N GLY A 299 12.47 1.47 -3.68
CA GLY A 299 12.70 2.90 -3.50
C GLY A 299 13.86 3.26 -2.57
N TRP A 300 13.96 4.55 -2.29
CA TRP A 300 14.92 5.14 -1.35
C TRP A 300 14.33 5.22 0.05
N SER A 301 15.09 4.80 1.06
CA SER A 301 14.72 5.02 2.47
C SER A 301 14.89 6.49 2.85
N VAL A 302 13.77 7.17 3.03
CA VAL A 302 13.74 8.61 3.30
C VAL A 302 14.14 8.87 4.77
N PRO A 303 15.22 9.61 5.05
CA PRO A 303 15.57 9.99 6.41
C PRO A 303 14.65 11.11 6.92
N PRO A 304 14.37 11.16 8.24
CA PRO A 304 14.75 10.19 9.27
C PRO A 304 13.74 9.05 9.46
N THR A 305 12.65 9.02 8.69
CA THR A 305 11.50 8.16 8.94
C THR A 305 11.71 6.72 8.48
N GLY A 306 12.58 6.51 7.49
CA GLY A 306 12.80 5.21 6.86
C GLY A 306 11.66 4.81 5.92
N GLU A 307 10.82 5.76 5.51
CA GLU A 307 9.69 5.52 4.60
C GLU A 307 10.19 5.31 3.17
N GLY A 308 9.47 4.51 2.40
CA GLY A 308 9.78 4.23 1.00
C GLY A 308 9.51 5.46 0.13
N GLY A 309 10.56 6.07 -0.41
CA GLY A 309 10.50 7.21 -1.31
C GLY A 309 10.82 6.83 -2.75
N ASP A 310 10.20 7.51 -3.72
CA ASP A 310 10.57 7.35 -5.12
C ASP A 310 11.95 7.97 -5.39
N PHE A 311 12.88 7.18 -5.95
CA PHE A 311 14.09 7.70 -6.57
C PHE A 311 13.95 7.71 -8.10
N PRO A 312 13.73 8.89 -8.71
CA PRO A 312 13.30 9.02 -10.09
C PRO A 312 14.37 8.75 -11.16
N CYS A 313 15.57 8.29 -10.79
CA CYS A 313 16.74 8.28 -11.67
C CYS A 313 17.33 6.90 -11.81
N ASN A 314 17.62 6.50 -13.04
CA ASN A 314 18.44 5.34 -13.36
C ASN A 314 19.91 5.74 -13.43
N LEU A 315 20.78 4.93 -12.85
CA LEU A 315 22.24 5.03 -13.02
C LEU A 315 22.64 4.11 -14.17
N VAL A 316 22.92 4.70 -15.33
CA VAL A 316 23.24 3.96 -16.56
C VAL A 316 24.75 4.03 -16.79
N GLN A 317 25.40 2.87 -16.81
CA GLN A 317 26.83 2.79 -17.08
C GLN A 317 27.11 2.88 -18.59
N GLY A 318 27.94 3.84 -18.98
CA GLY A 318 28.53 3.98 -20.31
C GLY A 318 30.04 3.75 -20.29
N SER A 319 30.68 3.87 -21.46
CA SER A 319 32.14 3.75 -21.61
C SER A 319 32.91 4.93 -21.00
N ASP A 320 32.24 6.07 -20.83
CA ASP A 320 32.80 7.35 -20.36
C ASP A 320 32.42 7.68 -18.90
N GLY A 321 31.62 6.83 -18.24
CA GLY A 321 31.18 7.02 -16.87
C GLY A 321 29.73 6.59 -16.63
N ILE A 322 29.15 7.06 -15.53
CA ILE A 322 27.75 6.79 -15.18
C ILE A 322 26.91 8.00 -15.49
N ARG A 323 25.77 7.79 -16.15
CA ARG A 323 24.79 8.83 -16.47
C ARG A 323 23.58 8.70 -15.57
N LEU A 324 23.06 9.83 -15.10
CA LEU A 324 21.78 9.88 -14.39
C LEU A 324 20.68 10.15 -15.39
N VAL A 325 19.85 9.15 -15.66
CA VAL A 325 18.78 9.22 -16.65
C VAL A 325 17.43 9.19 -15.93
N ARG A 326 16.52 10.11 -16.27
CA ARG A 326 15.17 10.08 -15.70
C ARG A 326 14.49 8.76 -16.03
N ARG A 327 14.01 8.05 -15.00
CA ARG A 327 13.16 6.87 -15.16
C ARG A 327 11.81 7.32 -15.73
N THR A 328 11.39 6.71 -16.84
CA THR A 328 10.12 6.97 -17.51
C THR A 328 9.11 5.83 -17.35
N GLU A 329 9.58 4.69 -16.85
CA GLU A 329 8.74 3.51 -16.63
C GLU A 329 8.43 3.32 -15.13
N THR A 330 7.30 2.68 -14.85
CA THR A 330 6.95 2.16 -13.54
C THR A 330 8.05 1.22 -13.06
N PRO A 331 8.61 1.42 -11.85
CA PRO A 331 9.71 0.60 -11.37
C PRO A 331 9.30 -0.86 -11.17
N VAL A 332 10.30 -1.73 -11.21
CA VAL A 332 10.21 -3.18 -10.95
C VAL A 332 11.29 -3.56 -9.94
N PHE A 333 11.33 -4.83 -9.51
CA PHE A 333 12.44 -5.32 -8.69
C PHE A 333 13.76 -5.27 -9.47
N THR A 334 14.80 -4.76 -8.82
CA THR A 334 16.18 -4.72 -9.31
C THR A 334 16.80 -6.12 -9.35
N ASP A 335 18.00 -6.26 -9.93
CA ASP A 335 18.68 -7.54 -9.97
C ASP A 335 19.08 -8.05 -8.57
N LEU A 336 19.53 -7.18 -7.68
CA LEU A 336 19.79 -7.58 -6.29
C LEU A 336 18.50 -7.93 -5.53
N ASP A 337 17.40 -7.19 -5.76
CA ASP A 337 16.08 -7.58 -5.22
C ASP A 337 15.75 -9.03 -5.62
N LEU A 338 15.81 -9.33 -6.93
CA LEU A 338 15.47 -10.64 -7.46
C LEU A 338 16.40 -11.74 -6.97
N TYR A 339 17.69 -11.46 -6.78
CA TYR A 339 18.61 -12.39 -6.14
C TYR A 339 18.17 -12.71 -4.71
N LEU A 340 17.83 -11.69 -3.90
CA LEU A 340 17.37 -11.87 -2.51
C LEU A 340 16.03 -12.62 -2.44
N MET A 341 15.14 -12.41 -3.43
CA MET A 341 13.91 -13.18 -3.58
C MET A 341 14.16 -14.64 -3.98
N GLY A 342 15.31 -14.96 -4.59
CA GLY A 342 15.65 -16.29 -5.11
C GLY A 342 15.20 -16.54 -6.54
N LEU A 343 15.03 -15.47 -7.30
CA LEU A 343 14.53 -15.50 -8.68
C LEU A 343 15.63 -15.26 -9.70
N LEU A 344 16.81 -14.75 -9.29
CA LEU A 344 17.90 -14.39 -10.19
C LEU A 344 19.24 -14.97 -9.72
N GLU A 345 20.03 -15.50 -10.66
CA GLU A 345 21.31 -16.14 -10.34
C GLU A 345 22.37 -15.12 -9.89
N PRO A 346 23.34 -15.51 -9.03
CA PRO A 346 24.37 -14.61 -8.53
C PRO A 346 25.16 -13.87 -9.63
N ASN A 347 25.42 -14.54 -10.76
CA ASN A 347 26.21 -14.00 -11.87
C ASN A 347 25.44 -12.98 -12.74
N GLU A 348 24.13 -12.84 -12.53
CA GLU A 348 23.28 -11.86 -13.21
C GLU A 348 23.11 -10.57 -12.40
N VAL A 349 23.56 -10.56 -11.13
CA VAL A 349 23.52 -9.37 -10.27
C VAL A 349 24.64 -8.41 -10.67
N ARG A 350 24.27 -7.25 -11.20
CA ARG A 350 25.24 -6.23 -11.60
C ARG A 350 25.84 -5.51 -10.39
N THR A 351 26.99 -4.90 -10.61
CA THR A 351 27.58 -3.95 -9.66
C THR A 351 26.63 -2.78 -9.42
N GLN A 352 26.40 -2.48 -8.15
CA GLN A 352 25.56 -1.39 -7.68
C GLN A 352 26.40 -0.15 -7.34
N TYR A 353 25.77 1.01 -7.40
CA TYR A 353 26.40 2.30 -7.18
C TYR A 353 25.64 3.07 -6.11
N VAL A 354 26.31 3.33 -4.97
CA VAL A 354 25.72 4.00 -3.80
C VAL A 354 26.30 5.41 -3.69
N PHE A 355 25.42 6.39 -3.48
CA PHE A 355 25.87 7.76 -3.22
C PHE A 355 26.47 7.87 -1.81
N PRO A 356 27.60 8.56 -1.62
CA PRO A 356 28.23 8.63 -0.30
C PRO A 356 27.40 9.33 0.78
N SER A 357 26.56 10.29 0.41
CA SER A 357 25.64 10.96 1.33
C SER A 357 24.19 10.57 1.05
N GLN A 358 23.43 10.43 2.12
CA GLN A 358 22.08 9.86 2.14
C GLN A 358 21.03 10.89 2.61
N ASP A 359 21.42 12.17 2.74
CA ASP A 359 20.56 13.23 3.23
C ASP A 359 19.64 13.82 2.15
N ILE A 360 18.58 14.52 2.58
CA ILE A 360 17.57 15.10 1.68
C ILE A 360 18.14 16.18 0.72
N ASN A 361 19.18 16.92 1.11
CA ASN A 361 19.78 17.92 0.23
C ASN A 361 20.59 17.24 -0.88
N THR A 362 21.27 16.14 -0.54
CA THR A 362 21.94 15.28 -1.52
C THR A 362 20.94 14.67 -2.49
N PHE A 363 19.81 14.12 -2.00
CA PHE A 363 18.72 13.66 -2.85
C PHE A 363 18.26 14.75 -3.84
N ASN A 364 17.92 15.94 -3.34
CA ASN A 364 17.48 17.07 -4.15
C ASN A 364 18.51 17.47 -5.22
N THR A 365 19.80 17.42 -4.87
CA THR A 365 20.89 17.71 -5.80
C THR A 365 20.98 16.66 -6.90
N ILE A 366 20.90 15.38 -6.56
CA ILE A 366 21.00 14.27 -7.52
C ILE A 366 19.82 14.27 -8.49
N ILE A 367 18.59 14.43 -7.99
CA ILE A 367 17.42 14.45 -8.89
C ILE A 367 17.45 15.64 -9.85
N SER A 368 18.06 16.77 -9.48
CA SER A 368 18.26 17.93 -10.37
C SER A 368 19.23 17.65 -11.53
N GLN A 369 20.09 16.63 -11.38
CA GLN A 369 21.08 16.19 -12.35
C GLN A 369 20.61 15.00 -13.18
N CYS A 370 19.35 14.59 -13.02
CA CYS A 370 18.72 13.47 -13.72
C CYS A 370 18.36 13.83 -15.18
N ASN A 371 19.36 14.26 -15.95
CA ASN A 371 19.21 14.92 -17.26
C ASN A 371 20.00 14.22 -18.38
N GLY A 372 20.48 13.00 -18.14
CA GLY A 372 21.22 12.17 -19.09
C GLY A 372 22.72 12.52 -19.21
N GLN A 373 23.21 13.52 -18.48
CA GLN A 373 24.63 13.85 -18.46
C GLN A 373 25.43 12.89 -17.57
N ILE A 374 26.74 12.84 -17.81
CA ILE A 374 27.68 12.07 -16.99
C ILE A 374 27.71 12.67 -15.59
N TYR A 375 27.46 11.84 -14.59
CA TYR A 375 27.62 12.19 -13.19
C TYR A 375 29.10 12.32 -12.85
N GLN A 376 29.49 13.49 -12.34
CA GLN A 376 30.88 13.80 -11.96
C GLN A 376 31.15 13.59 -10.46
N GLY A 377 30.12 13.29 -9.67
CA GLY A 377 30.26 13.05 -8.24
C GLY A 377 30.83 11.66 -7.92
N LYS A 378 31.23 11.46 -6.67
CA LYS A 378 31.72 10.18 -6.18
C LYS A 378 30.56 9.17 -6.05
N LEU A 379 30.82 7.93 -6.43
CA LEU A 379 29.95 6.78 -6.22
C LEU A 379 30.77 5.65 -5.57
N ASN A 380 30.18 4.99 -4.58
CA ASN A 380 30.73 3.79 -4.00
C ASN A 380 30.22 2.58 -4.80
N LYS A 381 31.14 1.72 -5.24
CA LYS A 381 30.80 0.46 -5.91
C LYS A 381 30.48 -0.59 -4.87
N VAL A 382 29.42 -1.36 -5.10
CA VAL A 382 29.03 -2.51 -4.28
C VAL A 382 28.75 -3.67 -5.21
N THR A 383 29.50 -4.75 -5.07
CA THR A 383 29.31 -6.00 -5.81
C THR A 383 28.46 -6.97 -5.00
N LEU A 384 27.96 -8.04 -5.65
CA LEU A 384 27.29 -9.11 -4.91
C LEU A 384 28.25 -9.80 -3.94
N ASP A 385 29.53 -9.97 -4.30
CA ASP A 385 30.54 -10.58 -3.44
C ASP A 385 30.73 -9.78 -2.14
N ASP A 386 30.67 -8.45 -2.19
CA ASP A 386 30.72 -7.59 -1.00
C ASP A 386 29.55 -7.87 -0.04
N VAL A 387 28.36 -8.17 -0.58
CA VAL A 387 27.18 -8.55 0.21
C VAL A 387 27.33 -9.96 0.77
N VAL A 388 27.66 -10.93 -0.09
CA VAL A 388 27.81 -12.35 0.27
C VAL A 388 28.92 -12.58 1.30
N HIS A 389 30.00 -11.79 1.27
CA HIS A 389 31.05 -11.86 2.27
C HIS A 389 30.56 -11.54 3.69
N ILE A 390 29.52 -10.71 3.81
CA ILE A 390 28.97 -10.26 5.10
C ILE A 390 27.80 -11.13 5.55
N VAL A 391 26.82 -11.37 4.68
CA VAL A 391 25.58 -12.07 5.07
C VAL A 391 25.54 -13.55 4.67
N GLY A 392 26.55 -14.02 3.94
CA GLY A 392 26.58 -15.34 3.33
C GLY A 392 25.83 -15.39 1.98
N PRO A 393 26.03 -16.46 1.19
CA PRO A 393 25.26 -16.67 -0.03
C PRO A 393 23.80 -16.95 0.32
N ARG A 394 22.89 -16.62 -0.59
CA ARG A 394 21.49 -16.95 -0.41
C ARG A 394 21.30 -18.47 -0.40
N ASN A 395 20.57 -18.96 0.59
CA ASN A 395 20.17 -20.36 0.70
C ASN A 395 18.69 -20.44 1.12
N PRO A 396 17.77 -21.08 0.36
CA PRO A 396 18.01 -21.88 -0.86
C PRO A 396 18.67 -21.10 -2.02
N THR A 397 19.19 -21.80 -3.03
CA THR A 397 19.61 -21.17 -4.30
C THR A 397 18.38 -20.89 -5.18
N VAL A 398 18.57 -20.24 -6.34
CA VAL A 398 17.48 -19.99 -7.30
C VAL A 398 16.80 -21.30 -7.72
N GLU A 399 17.58 -22.33 -8.03
CA GLU A 399 17.10 -23.68 -8.40
C GLU A 399 16.15 -24.29 -7.37
N ASN A 400 16.36 -24.02 -6.09
CA ASN A 400 15.59 -24.60 -4.98
C ASN A 400 14.58 -23.61 -4.38
N SER A 401 14.40 -22.43 -4.98
CA SER A 401 13.47 -21.42 -4.50
C SER A 401 12.11 -21.54 -5.17
N PRO A 402 11.02 -21.21 -4.46
CA PRO A 402 9.71 -21.10 -5.09
C PRO A 402 9.69 -19.94 -6.09
N HIS A 403 9.17 -20.20 -7.29
CA HIS A 403 8.89 -19.19 -8.32
C HIS A 403 7.38 -18.95 -8.51
N GLN A 404 6.56 -19.75 -7.83
CA GLN A 404 5.11 -19.61 -7.82
C GLN A 404 4.67 -19.58 -6.36
N PHE A 405 3.92 -18.54 -6.00
CA PHE A 405 3.46 -18.34 -4.63
C PHE A 405 1.93 -18.29 -4.61
N LYS A 406 1.34 -18.79 -3.53
CA LYS A 406 -0.09 -18.64 -3.28
C LYS A 406 -0.35 -17.49 -2.30
N ILE A 407 -1.36 -16.69 -2.58
CA ILE A 407 -1.77 -15.56 -1.74
C ILE A 407 -3.27 -15.59 -1.50
N ALA A 408 -3.71 -15.49 -0.25
CA ALA A 408 -5.13 -15.38 0.07
C ALA A 408 -5.46 -13.93 0.40
N THR A 409 -6.58 -13.41 -0.10
CA THR A 409 -7.09 -12.10 0.32
C THR A 409 -8.27 -12.27 1.27
N ILE A 410 -8.15 -11.67 2.46
CA ILE A 410 -9.21 -11.56 3.46
C ILE A 410 -9.63 -10.10 3.55
N LEU A 411 -10.92 -9.82 3.36
CA LEU A 411 -11.52 -8.54 3.72
C LEU A 411 -12.29 -8.67 5.03
N VAL A 412 -11.86 -7.95 6.05
CA VAL A 412 -12.47 -7.98 7.38
C VAL A 412 -13.38 -6.77 7.60
N THR A 413 -14.59 -7.03 8.10
CA THR A 413 -15.59 -6.02 8.45
C THR A 413 -16.02 -6.15 9.92
N PRO A 414 -16.45 -5.07 10.60
CA PRO A 414 -16.83 -5.14 12.01
C PRO A 414 -18.20 -5.77 12.24
N ASP A 415 -19.22 -5.42 11.42
CA ASP A 415 -20.61 -5.60 11.83
C ASP A 415 -21.45 -6.48 10.89
N LYS A 416 -21.10 -6.53 9.61
CA LYS A 416 -21.91 -7.23 8.59
C LYS A 416 -21.05 -7.77 7.46
N LEU A 417 -21.53 -8.86 6.86
CA LEU A 417 -20.98 -9.37 5.61
C LEU A 417 -21.15 -8.33 4.51
N LEU A 418 -20.18 -8.30 3.59
CA LEU A 418 -20.25 -7.49 2.38
C LEU A 418 -21.46 -7.86 1.52
N ASP A 419 -22.01 -6.87 0.82
CA ASP A 419 -22.98 -7.13 -0.24
C ASP A 419 -22.31 -7.67 -1.51
N ALA A 420 -23.12 -8.05 -2.51
CA ALA A 420 -22.64 -8.66 -3.74
C ALA A 420 -21.77 -7.71 -4.58
N ASP A 421 -22.06 -6.40 -4.58
CA ASP A 421 -21.29 -5.41 -5.33
C ASP A 421 -19.89 -5.25 -4.72
N ALA A 422 -19.79 -5.18 -3.39
CA ALA A 422 -18.52 -5.13 -2.69
C ALA A 422 -17.73 -6.44 -2.86
N MET A 423 -18.37 -7.61 -2.72
CA MET A 423 -17.69 -8.90 -2.99
C MET A 423 -17.13 -8.97 -4.41
N ALA A 424 -17.89 -8.50 -5.42
CA ALA A 424 -17.42 -8.46 -6.82
C ALA A 424 -16.22 -7.52 -6.99
N TYR A 425 -16.29 -6.31 -6.45
CA TYR A 425 -15.22 -5.31 -6.52
C TYR A 425 -13.89 -5.82 -5.97
N TYR A 426 -13.88 -6.30 -4.73
CA TYR A 426 -12.65 -6.74 -4.09
C TYR A 426 -12.14 -8.08 -4.63
N ASN A 427 -13.03 -8.96 -5.11
CA ASN A 427 -12.62 -10.14 -5.86
C ASN A 427 -11.84 -9.77 -7.13
N TRP A 428 -12.32 -8.75 -7.87
CA TRP A 428 -11.64 -8.27 -9.07
C TRP A 428 -10.28 -7.65 -8.76
N PHE A 429 -10.15 -6.89 -7.67
CA PHE A 429 -8.85 -6.35 -7.25
C PHE A 429 -7.88 -7.41 -6.70
N ALA A 430 -8.39 -8.48 -6.09
CA ALA A 430 -7.59 -9.62 -5.65
C ALA A 430 -7.07 -10.46 -6.83
N MET A 431 -7.93 -10.85 -7.78
CA MET A 431 -7.53 -11.67 -8.94
C MET A 431 -6.48 -10.98 -9.83
N ARG A 432 -6.41 -9.64 -9.78
CA ARG A 432 -5.43 -8.85 -10.52
C ARG A 432 -3.98 -9.14 -10.13
N ALA A 433 -3.73 -9.71 -8.95
CA ALA A 433 -2.40 -10.18 -8.54
C ALA A 433 -1.85 -11.27 -9.48
N GLU A 434 -2.72 -12.02 -10.16
CA GLU A 434 -2.37 -13.11 -11.09
C GLU A 434 -2.02 -12.61 -12.51
N LEU A 435 -2.18 -11.32 -12.81
CA LEU A 435 -1.98 -10.80 -14.16
C LEU A 435 -0.53 -10.95 -14.63
N SER A 436 -0.38 -11.27 -15.93
CA SER A 436 0.92 -11.32 -16.62
C SER A 436 1.17 -10.10 -17.50
N GLU A 437 0.28 -9.11 -17.48
CA GLU A 437 0.35 -7.88 -18.29
C GLU A 437 0.12 -6.65 -17.41
N ARG A 438 0.65 -5.50 -17.84
CA ARG A 438 0.43 -4.22 -17.14
C ARG A 438 -1.05 -3.85 -17.18
N ALA A 439 -1.56 -3.28 -16.10
CA ALA A 439 -2.93 -2.76 -16.03
C ALA A 439 -2.96 -1.37 -15.41
N ALA A 440 -3.99 -0.58 -15.75
CA ALA A 440 -4.20 0.72 -15.12
C ALA A 440 -4.47 0.54 -13.62
N VAL A 441 -3.87 1.41 -12.81
CA VAL A 441 -4.05 1.48 -11.36
C VAL A 441 -4.36 2.91 -10.95
N HIS A 442 -5.15 3.07 -9.89
CA HIS A 442 -5.44 4.36 -9.26
C HIS A 442 -5.23 4.22 -7.75
N GLU A 443 -4.24 4.93 -7.22
CA GLU A 443 -3.89 4.92 -5.80
C GLU A 443 -3.67 6.36 -5.32
N GLY A 444 -4.58 6.85 -4.46
CA GLY A 444 -4.59 8.26 -4.09
C GLY A 444 -4.72 9.15 -5.33
N PHE A 445 -3.79 10.08 -5.54
CA PHE A 445 -3.76 10.92 -6.75
C PHE A 445 -2.90 10.34 -7.88
N SER A 446 -2.33 9.15 -7.70
CA SER A 446 -1.51 8.49 -8.73
C SER A 446 -2.40 7.66 -9.65
N LYS A 447 -2.34 7.97 -10.95
CA LYS A 447 -2.95 7.18 -12.02
C LYS A 447 -1.85 6.75 -12.97
N GLU A 448 -1.58 5.45 -13.05
CA GLU A 448 -0.48 4.92 -13.84
C GLU A 448 -0.77 3.50 -14.34
N ASN A 449 0.13 2.96 -15.16
CA ASN A 449 0.12 1.53 -15.49
C ASN A 449 0.97 0.81 -14.45
N GLY A 450 0.32 0.01 -13.59
CA GLY A 450 0.98 -0.82 -12.61
C GLY A 450 1.56 -2.09 -13.22
N ASN A 451 2.48 -2.70 -12.47
CA ASN A 451 3.18 -3.92 -12.85
C ASN A 451 2.76 -5.02 -11.85
N PRO A 452 1.96 -6.03 -12.26
CA PRO A 452 1.67 -7.16 -11.38
C PRO A 452 2.96 -7.93 -11.05
N PHE A 453 2.91 -8.85 -10.08
CA PHE A 453 4.10 -9.55 -9.58
C PHE A 453 4.90 -10.21 -10.71
N PHE A 454 4.24 -10.78 -11.72
CA PHE A 454 4.91 -11.33 -12.91
C PHE A 454 5.76 -10.29 -13.63
N ILE A 455 5.24 -9.09 -13.91
CA ILE A 455 6.02 -8.03 -14.57
C ILE A 455 7.07 -7.45 -13.63
N SER A 456 6.71 -7.22 -12.37
CA SER A 456 7.60 -6.68 -11.35
C SER A 456 8.80 -7.59 -11.09
N THR A 457 8.65 -8.90 -11.31
CA THR A 457 9.73 -9.88 -11.23
C THR A 457 10.36 -10.24 -12.58
N LYS A 458 10.07 -9.49 -13.65
CA LYS A 458 10.61 -9.73 -15.00
C LYS A 458 10.25 -11.12 -15.57
N GLY A 459 9.10 -11.65 -15.19
CA GLY A 459 8.59 -12.95 -15.59
C GLY A 459 9.13 -14.14 -14.80
N LEU A 460 9.87 -13.89 -13.72
CA LEU A 460 10.53 -14.92 -12.92
C LEU A 460 9.65 -15.45 -11.77
N GLY A 461 8.60 -14.73 -11.38
CA GLY A 461 7.70 -15.11 -10.30
C GLY A 461 6.22 -14.96 -10.68
N THR A 462 5.34 -15.78 -10.10
CA THR A 462 3.88 -15.63 -10.23
C THR A 462 3.16 -15.71 -8.89
N LEU A 463 2.01 -15.07 -8.79
CA LEU A 463 1.05 -15.23 -7.70
C LEU A 463 -0.18 -16.00 -8.18
N ASP A 464 -0.71 -16.86 -7.33
CA ASP A 464 -2.01 -17.53 -7.45
C ASP A 464 -2.89 -17.04 -6.29
N ALA A 465 -3.93 -16.27 -6.61
CA ALA A 465 -4.79 -15.60 -5.65
C ALA A 465 -6.07 -16.40 -5.34
N ARG A 466 -6.17 -17.65 -5.79
CA ARG A 466 -7.41 -18.43 -5.68
C ARG A 466 -7.65 -18.93 -4.25
N ILE A 467 -8.90 -18.85 -3.84
CA ILE A 467 -9.39 -19.32 -2.54
C ILE A 467 -9.73 -20.81 -2.60
N GLN A 468 -9.15 -21.58 -1.68
CA GLN A 468 -9.30 -23.02 -1.56
C GLN A 468 -10.00 -23.33 -0.22
N PRO A 469 -11.33 -23.53 -0.21
CA PRO A 469 -12.03 -23.94 1.00
C PRO A 469 -11.62 -25.36 1.42
N LYS A 470 -11.65 -25.64 2.73
CA LYS A 470 -11.52 -27.03 3.21
C LYS A 470 -12.73 -27.87 2.76
N PRO A 471 -12.54 -29.18 2.52
CA PRO A 471 -13.62 -30.10 2.21
C PRO A 471 -14.79 -30.07 3.21
#